data_AF-A0A1B8QDR2-F1
#
_entry.id   AF-A0A1B8QDR2-F1
#
_cell.length_a   1.000
_cell.length_b   1.000
_cell.length_c   1.000
_cell.angle_alpha   90.00
_cell.angle_beta   90.00
_cell.angle_gamma   90.00
#
_symmetry.space_group_name_H-M   'P 1'
#
loop_
_entity.id
_entity.type
_entity.pdbx_description
1 polymer ?
#
loop_
_entity_poly.entity_id
_entity_poly.type
_entity_poly.pdbx_seq_one_letter_code
_entity_poly.pdbx_strand_id
1 'polypeptide(L)'
;MKHETFLFTRLSAVITLAAAVVLTGCQSSKDHTPKNNAPARLQNATPADTYPALPPANDRVRLREGQTVAVPNAPFAIKFEQVTADDRCTLTGQCIWAGNVTARLQLIPNQTNANVATKTVDLSMGDLREGLKLDRDVVFAGYDVALDAVYPTPTSGDAFEQLRGKYLIDLKVTKANAKK
;
A
#
# COMPACT_ATOMS: atom_id res chain seq x y z
N MET A 1 58.79 36.60 -27.07
CA MET A 1 57.74 37.53 -27.56
C MET A 1 57.35 38.42 -26.40
N LYS A 2 57.55 39.73 -26.59
CA LYS A 2 57.51 40.76 -25.55
C LYS A 2 56.08 41.23 -25.34
N HIS A 3 55.71 41.38 -24.07
CA HIS A 3 54.51 42.09 -23.64
C HIS A 3 54.63 43.57 -24.01
N GLU A 4 53.71 44.07 -24.82
CA GLU A 4 53.54 45.49 -25.09
C GLU A 4 52.19 45.93 -24.50
N THR A 5 52.30 46.81 -23.51
CA THR A 5 51.22 47.50 -22.82
C THR A 5 50.94 48.78 -23.60
N PHE A 6 49.70 48.98 -24.08
CA PHE A 6 49.27 50.29 -24.58
C PHE A 6 48.15 50.86 -23.71
N LEU A 7 48.53 51.91 -22.99
CA LEU A 7 47.69 52.87 -22.30
C LEU A 7 46.99 53.75 -23.35
N PHE A 8 45.67 53.88 -23.28
CA PHE A 8 44.98 55.05 -23.82
C PHE A 8 44.03 55.63 -22.77
N THR A 9 44.49 56.74 -22.21
CA THR A 9 43.76 57.79 -21.51
C THR A 9 42.58 58.28 -22.36
N ARG A 10 41.42 58.57 -21.74
CA ARG A 10 40.71 59.87 -21.79
C ARG A 10 39.48 59.88 -20.87
N LEU A 11 39.64 60.70 -19.84
CA LEU A 11 38.67 61.44 -19.05
C LEU A 11 37.43 61.91 -19.85
N SER A 12 36.22 61.58 -19.39
CA SER A 12 35.10 62.53 -19.24
C SER A 12 33.90 61.90 -18.52
N ALA A 13 33.26 62.74 -17.73
CA ALA A 13 32.12 62.53 -16.86
C ALA A 13 30.94 61.74 -17.49
N VAL A 14 30.17 61.05 -16.67
CA VAL A 14 28.89 61.56 -16.11
C VAL A 14 28.34 60.47 -15.18
N ILE A 15 28.22 60.80 -13.90
CA ILE A 15 27.41 60.04 -12.95
C ILE A 15 25.96 60.37 -13.29
N THR A 16 25.21 59.42 -13.85
CA THR A 16 23.75 59.40 -13.76
C THR A 16 23.31 58.06 -13.22
N LEU A 17 22.84 58.12 -11.98
CA LEU A 17 22.18 57.06 -11.25
C LEU A 17 20.84 56.77 -11.93
N ALA A 18 20.67 55.60 -12.54
CA ALA A 18 19.36 55.08 -12.93
C ALA A 18 19.34 53.57 -12.68
N ALA A 19 19.07 53.21 -11.43
CA ALA A 19 18.68 51.87 -11.07
C ALA A 19 17.28 51.61 -11.66
N ALA A 20 17.20 50.69 -12.62
CA ALA A 20 15.95 50.06 -13.02
C ALA A 20 16.22 48.57 -13.31
N VAL A 21 16.37 47.80 -12.23
CA VAL A 21 16.16 46.35 -12.28
C VAL A 21 14.67 46.15 -12.49
N VAL A 22 14.24 46.02 -13.74
CA VAL A 22 12.90 45.50 -14.05
C VAL A 22 13.05 43.99 -14.13
N LEU A 23 12.80 43.31 -13.01
CA LEU A 23 12.43 41.91 -13.00
C LEU A 23 11.11 41.80 -13.76
N THR A 24 11.16 41.53 -15.06
CA THR A 24 9.98 41.05 -15.77
C THR A 24 9.65 39.69 -15.20
N GLY A 25 8.62 39.69 -14.35
CA GLY A 25 8.14 38.54 -13.63
C GLY A 25 7.78 37.38 -14.57
N CYS A 26 7.96 36.18 -14.03
CA CYS A 26 7.42 34.94 -14.55
C CYS A 26 5.99 35.14 -15.05
N GLN A 27 5.72 34.75 -16.29
CA GLN A 27 4.35 34.48 -16.70
C GLN A 27 3.84 33.32 -15.83
N SER A 28 2.98 33.67 -14.88
CA SER A 28 2.19 32.73 -14.12
C SER A 28 1.34 31.93 -15.11
N SER A 29 1.75 30.69 -15.37
CA SER A 29 0.88 29.70 -16.02
C SER A 29 -0.31 29.45 -15.10
N LYS A 30 -1.38 30.21 -15.33
CA LYS A 30 -2.73 29.87 -14.84
C LYS A 30 -3.17 28.63 -15.61
N ASP A 31 -3.82 27.73 -14.87
CA ASP A 31 -4.33 26.41 -15.29
C ASP A 31 -3.32 25.29 -15.52
N HIS A 32 -2.68 24.87 -14.42
CA HIS A 32 -2.59 23.44 -14.13
C HIS A 32 -3.78 23.03 -13.26
N THR A 33 -4.97 22.97 -13.85
CA THR A 33 -5.95 22.00 -13.35
C THR A 33 -5.53 20.65 -13.94
N PRO A 34 -5.02 19.70 -13.15
CA PRO A 34 -4.74 18.37 -13.69
C PRO A 34 -6.08 17.80 -14.15
N LYS A 35 -6.25 17.66 -15.47
CA LYS A 35 -7.32 16.84 -16.02
C LYS A 35 -6.94 15.40 -15.66
N ASN A 36 -7.47 14.94 -14.53
CA ASN A 36 -7.38 13.55 -14.12
C ASN A 36 -8.15 12.71 -15.14
N ASN A 37 -7.49 12.33 -16.23
CA ASN A 37 -7.97 11.33 -17.17
C ASN A 37 -7.84 9.93 -16.54
N ALA A 38 -8.28 9.76 -15.29
CA ALA A 38 -8.67 8.44 -14.83
C ALA A 38 -9.88 8.04 -15.69
N PRO A 39 -9.89 6.84 -16.31
CA PRO A 39 -11.03 6.41 -17.12
C PRO A 39 -12.31 6.55 -16.29
N ALA A 40 -13.38 7.10 -16.87
CA ALA A 40 -14.64 7.41 -16.18
C ALA A 40 -15.21 6.22 -15.36
N ARG A 41 -14.81 4.98 -15.70
CA ARG A 41 -15.12 3.76 -14.97
C ARG A 41 -14.57 3.73 -13.53
N LEU A 42 -13.43 4.34 -13.24
CA LEU A 42 -12.83 4.35 -11.89
C LEU A 42 -13.50 5.36 -10.96
N GLN A 43 -14.14 6.39 -11.51
CA GLN A 43 -14.78 7.46 -10.73
C GLN A 43 -16.11 7.00 -10.10
N ASN A 44 -16.72 5.94 -10.65
CA ASN A 44 -17.98 5.35 -10.18
C ASN A 44 -17.81 3.93 -9.63
N ALA A 45 -16.57 3.50 -9.38
CA ALA A 45 -16.32 2.16 -8.85
C ALA A 45 -16.85 2.06 -7.41
N THR A 46 -17.50 0.93 -7.12
CA THR A 46 -17.98 0.57 -5.78
C THR A 46 -17.07 -0.52 -5.17
N PRO A 47 -17.11 -0.74 -3.85
CA PRO A 47 -16.42 -1.89 -3.24
C PRO A 47 -16.71 -3.21 -3.93
N ALA A 48 -17.95 -3.41 -4.37
CA ALA A 48 -18.40 -4.63 -5.02
C ALA A 48 -17.59 -4.94 -6.30
N ASP A 49 -17.17 -3.90 -7.02
CA ASP A 49 -16.39 -4.02 -8.26
C ASP A 49 -14.94 -4.44 -8.02
N THR A 50 -14.48 -4.39 -6.76
CA THR A 50 -13.09 -4.71 -6.39
C THR A 50 -12.93 -6.13 -5.88
N TYR A 51 -14.01 -6.90 -5.75
CA TYR A 51 -13.91 -8.31 -5.42
C TYR A 51 -13.37 -9.13 -6.61
N PRO A 52 -12.61 -10.19 -6.34
CA PRO A 52 -12.09 -11.06 -7.38
C PRO A 52 -13.23 -11.88 -8.02
N ALA A 53 -13.33 -11.82 -9.36
CA ALA A 53 -14.28 -12.64 -10.13
C ALA A 53 -13.83 -14.10 -10.29
N LEU A 54 -12.53 -14.36 -10.14
CA LEU A 54 -11.91 -15.67 -10.26
C LEU A 54 -11.56 -16.25 -8.89
N PRO A 55 -11.48 -17.58 -8.76
CA PRO A 55 -10.92 -18.24 -7.59
C PRO A 55 -9.49 -17.74 -7.28
N PRO A 56 -9.01 -17.89 -6.03
CA PRO A 56 -7.63 -17.57 -5.69
C PRO A 56 -6.66 -18.52 -6.43
N ALA A 57 -5.38 -18.16 -6.48
CA ALA A 57 -4.35 -19.04 -7.03
C ALA A 57 -4.27 -20.39 -6.28
N ASN A 58 -3.72 -21.43 -6.93
CA ASN A 58 -3.70 -22.78 -6.36
C ASN A 58 -2.93 -22.90 -5.03
N ASP A 59 -1.98 -22.01 -4.77
CA ASP A 59 -1.19 -21.93 -3.54
C ASP A 59 -1.76 -20.89 -2.53
N ARG A 60 -3.05 -20.55 -2.69
CA ARG A 60 -3.78 -19.62 -1.85
C ARG A 60 -5.06 -20.25 -1.32
N VAL A 61 -5.44 -19.86 -0.12
CA VAL A 61 -6.77 -20.13 0.44
C VAL A 61 -7.49 -18.81 0.60
N ARG A 62 -8.72 -18.75 0.08
CA ARG A 62 -9.62 -17.60 0.24
C ARG A 62 -10.59 -17.83 1.39
N LEU A 63 -10.75 -16.84 2.25
CA LEU A 63 -11.73 -16.85 3.33
C LEU A 63 -12.59 -15.59 3.30
N ARG A 64 -13.87 -15.74 3.62
CA ARG A 64 -14.75 -14.62 4.02
C ARG A 64 -14.57 -14.33 5.50
N GLU A 65 -14.81 -13.09 5.91
CA GLU A 65 -14.81 -12.72 7.32
C GLU A 65 -15.76 -13.61 8.14
N GLY A 66 -15.30 -14.10 9.29
CA GLY A 66 -15.97 -15.09 10.12
C GLY A 66 -15.85 -16.54 9.66
N GLN A 67 -15.31 -16.82 8.47
CA GLN A 67 -15.19 -18.18 7.93
C GLN A 67 -14.01 -18.93 8.55
N THR A 68 -14.18 -20.24 8.73
CA THR A 68 -13.09 -21.19 9.03
C THR A 68 -12.90 -22.15 7.85
N VAL A 69 -11.66 -22.35 7.42
CA VAL A 69 -11.30 -23.24 6.29
C VAL A 69 -10.15 -24.15 6.70
N ALA A 70 -10.30 -25.45 6.44
CA ALA A 70 -9.19 -26.40 6.52
C ALA A 70 -8.25 -26.16 5.33
N VAL A 71 -6.96 -25.98 5.59
CA VAL A 71 -5.99 -25.69 4.52
C VAL A 71 -5.61 -26.99 3.82
N PRO A 72 -5.77 -27.09 2.48
CA PRO A 72 -5.36 -28.28 1.75
C PRO A 72 -3.88 -28.60 1.98
N ASN A 73 -3.59 -29.86 2.29
CA ASN A 73 -2.22 -30.37 2.50
C ASN A 73 -1.45 -29.72 3.66
N ALA A 74 -2.11 -29.03 4.59
CA ALA A 74 -1.52 -28.53 5.82
C ALA A 74 -2.32 -29.02 7.04
N PRO A 75 -1.66 -29.32 8.18
CA PRO A 75 -2.32 -29.98 9.30
C PRO A 75 -3.00 -28.99 10.26
N PHE A 76 -3.69 -27.99 9.70
CA PHE A 76 -4.42 -26.98 10.46
C PHE A 76 -5.54 -26.33 9.64
N ALA A 77 -6.47 -25.71 10.34
CA ALA A 77 -7.47 -24.81 9.78
C ALA A 77 -7.14 -23.36 10.12
N ILE A 78 -7.63 -22.45 9.29
CA ILE A 78 -7.54 -21.01 9.52
C ILE A 78 -8.95 -20.47 9.66
N LYS A 79 -9.20 -19.70 10.72
CA LYS A 79 -10.38 -18.86 10.86
C LYS A 79 -9.99 -17.42 10.61
N PHE A 80 -10.65 -16.77 9.67
CA PHE A 80 -10.55 -15.33 9.49
C PHE A 80 -11.56 -14.67 10.43
N GLU A 81 -11.09 -13.99 11.48
CA GLU A 81 -11.99 -13.41 12.47
C GLU A 81 -12.59 -12.10 11.97
N GLN A 82 -11.74 -11.12 11.67
CA GLN A 82 -12.11 -9.80 11.19
C GLN A 82 -10.91 -9.03 10.68
N VAL A 83 -11.15 -7.96 9.93
CA VAL A 83 -10.16 -6.88 9.76
C VAL A 83 -10.18 -6.02 11.02
N THR A 84 -9.01 -5.71 11.58
CA THR A 84 -8.85 -4.89 12.79
C THR A 84 -8.52 -3.44 12.47
N ALA A 85 -7.91 -3.18 11.31
CA ALA A 85 -7.62 -1.85 10.79
C ALA A 85 -7.54 -1.90 9.26
N ASP A 86 -8.05 -0.87 8.58
CA ASP A 86 -7.91 -0.68 7.14
C ASP A 86 -7.78 0.82 6.85
N ASP A 87 -6.56 1.27 6.60
CA ASP A 87 -6.25 2.65 6.20
C ASP A 87 -5.68 2.70 4.76
N ARG A 88 -5.92 1.63 3.99
CA ARG A 88 -5.48 1.55 2.60
C ARG A 88 -5.98 2.74 1.80
N CYS A 89 -5.08 3.26 0.96
CA CYS A 89 -5.43 4.31 0.03
C CYS A 89 -6.58 3.85 -0.87
N THR A 90 -7.60 4.70 -0.97
CA THR A 90 -8.79 4.38 -1.76
C THR A 90 -8.45 4.31 -3.25
N LEU A 91 -9.26 3.59 -4.02
CA LEU A 91 -9.02 3.36 -5.46
C LEU A 91 -8.84 4.66 -6.27
N THR A 92 -9.49 5.75 -5.85
CA THR A 92 -9.39 7.08 -6.48
C THR A 92 -8.60 8.08 -5.65
N GLY A 93 -8.06 7.68 -4.50
CA GLY A 93 -7.33 8.53 -3.58
C GLY A 93 -5.95 8.90 -4.11
N GLN A 94 -5.50 10.12 -3.79
CA GLN A 94 -4.14 10.57 -4.05
C GLN A 94 -3.39 10.56 -2.71
N CYS A 95 -2.86 9.40 -2.31
CA CYS A 95 -2.18 9.25 -1.04
C CYS A 95 -0.66 9.31 -1.21
N ILE A 96 0.02 9.94 -0.24
CA ILE A 96 1.49 9.90 -0.16
C ILE A 96 1.99 8.49 0.18
N TRP A 97 1.22 7.75 0.98
CA TRP A 97 1.49 6.37 1.36
C TRP A 97 0.29 5.49 1.01
N ALA A 98 0.53 4.24 0.63
CA ALA A 98 -0.53 3.31 0.22
C ALA A 98 -1.43 2.85 1.39
N GLY A 99 -1.05 3.14 2.64
CA GLY A 99 -1.69 2.59 3.83
C GLY A 99 -1.46 1.07 3.96
N ASN A 100 -2.08 0.48 4.96
CA ASN A 100 -2.06 -0.94 5.25
C ASN A 100 -3.45 -1.43 5.70
N VAL A 101 -3.58 -2.73 5.77
CA VAL A 101 -4.75 -3.41 6.32
C VAL A 101 -4.28 -4.57 7.15
N THR A 102 -4.92 -4.76 8.30
CA THR A 102 -4.58 -5.82 9.27
C THR A 102 -5.77 -6.75 9.45
N ALA A 103 -5.55 -8.04 9.20
CA ALA A 103 -6.52 -9.11 9.40
C ALA A 103 -6.15 -9.95 10.62
N ARG A 104 -7.12 -10.16 11.51
CA ARG A 104 -7.01 -11.07 12.64
C ARG A 104 -7.40 -12.48 12.23
N LEU A 105 -6.50 -13.43 12.47
CA LEU A 105 -6.68 -14.84 12.15
C LEU A 105 -6.51 -15.70 13.40
N GLN A 106 -7.24 -16.79 13.46
CA GLN A 106 -7.01 -17.87 14.41
C GLN A 106 -6.53 -19.11 13.63
N LEU A 107 -5.31 -19.55 13.93
CA LEU A 107 -4.68 -20.74 13.36
C LEU A 107 -4.92 -21.91 14.30
N ILE A 108 -5.68 -22.90 13.82
CA ILE A 108 -6.24 -23.99 14.64
C ILE A 108 -5.59 -25.30 14.19
N PRO A 109 -4.73 -25.93 15.01
CA PRO A 109 -4.08 -27.18 14.64
C PRO A 109 -5.11 -28.29 14.55
N ASN A 110 -4.89 -29.26 13.66
CA ASN A 110 -5.70 -30.47 13.67
C ASN A 110 -5.39 -31.32 14.93
N GLN A 111 -6.35 -32.14 15.35
CA GLN A 111 -6.23 -32.91 16.60
C GLN A 111 -5.06 -33.92 16.62
N THR A 112 -4.47 -34.22 15.45
CA THR A 112 -3.32 -35.10 15.33
C THR A 112 -1.99 -34.45 15.72
N ASN A 113 -1.91 -33.13 15.83
CA ASN A 113 -0.70 -32.40 16.25
C ASN A 113 -0.79 -31.98 17.72
N ALA A 114 -0.64 -32.94 18.64
CA ALA A 114 -0.74 -32.72 20.09
C ALA A 114 0.25 -31.67 20.66
N ASN A 115 1.30 -31.31 19.90
CA ASN A 115 2.35 -30.37 20.32
C ASN A 115 2.13 -28.93 19.83
N VAL A 116 1.06 -28.67 19.07
CA VAL A 116 0.76 -27.32 18.53
C VAL A 116 -0.54 -26.85 19.18
N ALA A 117 -0.52 -25.64 19.73
CA ALA A 117 -1.71 -24.97 20.27
C ALA A 117 -2.30 -24.00 19.25
N THR A 118 -3.60 -23.73 19.38
CA THR A 118 -4.26 -22.66 18.62
C THR A 118 -3.57 -21.32 18.85
N LYS A 119 -3.33 -20.56 17.78
CA LYS A 119 -2.66 -19.26 17.84
C LYS A 119 -3.51 -18.19 17.16
N THR A 120 -3.74 -17.07 17.85
CA THR A 120 -4.31 -15.86 17.23
C THR A 120 -3.18 -14.95 16.77
N VAL A 121 -3.28 -14.44 15.55
CA VAL A 121 -2.28 -13.56 14.91
C VAL A 121 -2.97 -12.42 14.18
N ASP A 122 -2.31 -11.27 14.14
CA ASP A 122 -2.70 -10.13 13.31
C ASP A 122 -1.68 -10.05 12.17
N LEU A 123 -2.12 -10.30 10.93
CA LEU A 123 -1.28 -10.20 9.74
C LEU A 123 -1.67 -8.98 8.91
N SER A 124 -0.70 -8.30 8.32
CA SER A 124 -0.90 -7.05 7.60
C SER A 124 -0.34 -7.08 6.19
N MET A 125 -0.91 -6.27 5.30
CA MET A 125 -0.37 -6.03 3.96
C MET A 125 -0.46 -4.55 3.59
N GLY A 126 0.31 -4.12 2.59
CA GLY A 126 0.43 -2.71 2.18
C GLY A 126 1.76 -2.12 2.62
N ASP A 127 1.72 -0.93 3.23
CA ASP A 127 2.89 -0.27 3.81
C ASP A 127 3.31 -0.93 5.13
N LEU A 128 4.41 -1.68 5.10
CA LEU A 128 4.94 -2.47 6.23
C LEU A 128 6.34 -2.01 6.66
N ARG A 129 6.63 -0.71 6.57
CA ARG A 129 7.92 -0.15 7.02
C ARG A 129 8.23 -0.56 8.46
N GLU A 130 9.51 -0.78 8.76
CA GLU A 130 9.99 -1.33 10.04
C GLU A 130 9.49 -0.58 11.29
N GLY A 131 9.24 0.73 11.18
CA GLY A 131 8.72 1.55 12.29
C GLY A 131 7.27 1.22 12.71
N LEU A 132 6.49 0.53 11.86
CA LEU A 132 5.07 0.22 12.11
C LEU A 132 4.87 -1.08 12.90
N LYS A 133 5.88 -1.95 12.98
CA LYS A 133 5.83 -3.24 13.70
C LYS A 133 4.62 -4.11 13.29
N LEU A 134 4.39 -4.23 11.99
CA LEU A 134 3.32 -5.05 11.40
C LEU A 134 3.91 -6.30 10.75
N ASP A 135 3.33 -7.46 11.08
CA ASP A 135 3.78 -8.74 10.53
C ASP A 135 3.02 -9.09 9.25
N ARG A 136 3.71 -9.44 8.17
CA ARG A 136 3.06 -9.92 6.92
C ARG A 136 2.69 -11.40 7.00
N ASP A 137 3.51 -12.16 7.72
CA ASP A 137 3.47 -13.61 7.75
C ASP A 137 3.82 -14.18 9.12
N VAL A 138 3.48 -15.46 9.30
CA VAL A 138 3.79 -16.22 10.50
C VAL A 138 4.04 -17.68 10.14
N VAL A 139 4.97 -18.31 10.86
CA VAL A 139 5.16 -19.75 10.81
C VAL A 139 4.20 -20.43 11.79
N PHE A 140 3.41 -21.39 11.29
CA PHE A 140 2.51 -22.21 12.10
C PHE A 140 2.49 -23.66 11.63
N ALA A 141 2.64 -24.61 12.55
CA ALA A 141 2.66 -26.05 12.27
C ALA A 141 3.61 -26.47 11.12
N GLY A 142 4.72 -25.76 10.93
CA GLY A 142 5.70 -26.02 9.86
C GLY A 142 5.34 -25.40 8.50
N TYR A 143 4.41 -24.44 8.44
CA TYR A 143 4.01 -23.72 7.24
C TYR A 143 4.14 -22.21 7.44
N ASP A 144 4.60 -21.50 6.41
CA ASP A 144 4.49 -20.05 6.30
C ASP A 144 3.05 -19.70 5.88
N VAL A 145 2.40 -18.84 6.66
CA VAL A 145 1.08 -18.29 6.40
C VAL A 145 1.22 -16.78 6.22
N ALA A 146 0.95 -16.27 5.02
CA ALA A 146 1.10 -14.85 4.69
C ALA A 146 -0.21 -14.24 4.19
N LEU A 147 -0.51 -13.01 4.62
CA LEU A 147 -1.62 -12.23 4.07
C LEU A 147 -1.22 -11.69 2.68
N ASP A 148 -1.89 -12.17 1.64
CA ASP A 148 -1.52 -11.89 0.24
C ASP A 148 -2.46 -10.86 -0.40
N ALA A 149 -3.77 -10.96 -0.14
CA ALA A 149 -4.75 -9.99 -0.60
C ALA A 149 -5.87 -9.77 0.41
N VAL A 150 -6.43 -8.57 0.42
CA VAL A 150 -7.64 -8.20 1.16
C VAL A 150 -8.60 -7.48 0.24
N TYR A 151 -9.85 -7.90 0.25
CA TYR A 151 -10.95 -7.34 -0.53
C TYR A 151 -12.10 -6.96 0.39
N PRO A 152 -12.90 -5.93 0.05
CA PRO A 152 -12.76 -5.08 -1.13
C PRO A 152 -11.58 -4.10 -0.98
N THR A 153 -11.14 -3.48 -2.07
CA THR A 153 -10.30 -2.28 -2.00
C THR A 153 -11.22 -1.10 -1.66
N PRO A 154 -10.89 -0.26 -0.66
CA PRO A 154 -11.72 0.89 -0.30
C PRO A 154 -11.91 1.86 -1.46
N THR A 155 -13.08 2.47 -1.58
CA THR A 155 -13.35 3.59 -2.50
C THR A 155 -13.52 4.89 -1.70
N SER A 156 -13.52 6.04 -2.36
CA SER A 156 -13.47 7.36 -1.70
C SER A 156 -14.66 7.71 -0.80
N GLY A 157 -15.72 6.89 -0.80
CA GLY A 157 -16.89 7.02 0.07
C GLY A 157 -17.00 5.97 1.18
N ASP A 158 -16.12 4.95 1.21
CA ASP A 158 -16.26 3.86 2.18
C ASP A 158 -15.52 4.16 3.48
N ALA A 159 -16.27 4.15 4.58
CA ALA A 159 -15.66 4.09 5.91
C ALA A 159 -15.34 2.63 6.25
N PHE A 160 -14.22 2.39 6.97
CA PHE A 160 -13.84 1.06 7.47
C PHE A 160 -15.02 0.34 8.14
N GLU A 161 -15.78 1.05 8.99
CA GLU A 161 -16.96 0.49 9.68
C GLU A 161 -18.03 -0.05 8.73
N GLN A 162 -18.17 0.52 7.52
CA GLN A 162 -19.15 0.07 6.53
C GLN A 162 -18.71 -1.22 5.81
N LEU A 163 -17.42 -1.54 5.85
CA LEU A 163 -16.83 -2.73 5.22
C LEU A 163 -16.73 -3.92 6.19
N ARG A 164 -16.92 -3.71 7.49
CA ARG A 164 -16.90 -4.80 8.49
C ARG A 164 -17.90 -5.91 8.15
N GLY A 165 -17.45 -7.15 8.28
CA GLY A 165 -18.22 -8.35 7.93
C GLY A 165 -18.32 -8.62 6.43
N LYS A 166 -17.75 -7.76 5.57
CA LYS A 166 -17.80 -7.90 4.11
C LYS A 166 -16.47 -8.34 3.52
N TYR A 167 -15.41 -8.40 4.34
CA TYR A 167 -14.07 -8.67 3.84
C TYR A 167 -13.92 -10.10 3.29
N LEU A 168 -13.09 -10.22 2.26
CA LEU A 168 -12.47 -11.46 1.82
C LEU A 168 -10.95 -11.31 1.90
N ILE A 169 -10.26 -12.38 2.24
CA ILE A 169 -8.80 -12.42 2.22
C ILE A 169 -8.30 -13.62 1.44
N ASP A 170 -7.14 -13.45 0.81
CA ASP A 170 -6.35 -14.56 0.29
C ASP A 170 -5.09 -14.72 1.15
N LEU A 171 -4.86 -15.95 1.60
CA LEU A 171 -3.69 -16.32 2.37
C LEU A 171 -2.79 -17.23 1.53
N LYS A 172 -1.51 -16.87 1.42
CA LYS A 172 -0.47 -17.79 0.95
C LYS A 172 -0.14 -18.77 2.04
N VAL A 173 -0.22 -20.06 1.74
CA VAL A 173 0.22 -21.10 2.66
C VAL A 173 1.22 -22.00 1.94
N THR A 174 2.46 -21.98 2.42
CA THR A 174 3.55 -22.79 1.87
C THR A 174 4.26 -23.54 2.98
N LYS A 175 4.81 -24.71 2.69
CA LYS A 175 5.64 -25.42 3.67
C LYS A 175 6.84 -24.55 4.04
N ALA A 176 7.07 -24.35 5.33
CA ALA A 176 8.17 -23.51 5.80
C ALA A 176 9.48 -24.17 5.39
N ASN A 177 10.37 -23.39 4.78
CA ASN A 177 11.71 -23.87 4.51
C ASN A 177 12.42 -24.06 5.85
N ALA A 178 12.96 -25.25 6.10
CA ALA A 178 13.88 -25.43 7.22
C ALA A 178 15.06 -24.47 6.97
N LYS A 179 15.19 -23.43 7.80
CA LYS A 179 16.44 -22.67 7.84
C LYS A 179 17.53 -23.68 8.19
N LYS A 180 18.38 -23.96 7.21
CA LYS A 180 19.55 -24.80 7.37
C LYS A 180 20.62 -24.06 8.15
#